data_AF-A0A9E3CFI2-F1
#
_entry.id   AF-A0A9E3CFI2-F1
#
_cell.length_a   1.000
_cell.length_b   1.000
_cell.length_c   1.000
_cell.angle_alpha   90.00
_cell.angle_beta   90.00
_cell.angle_gamma   90.00
#
_symmetry.space_group_name_H-M   'P 1'
#
loop_
_entity.id
_entity.type
_entity.pdbx_description
1 polymer ?
#
loop_
_entity_poly.entity_id
_entity_poly.type
_entity_poly.pdbx_seq_one_letter_code
_entity_poly.pdbx_strand_id
1 'polypeptide(L)'
;MKFKLHTNLGRALAACLLAALTASAQEPAEKLSLRLVLYEGATPLYYDVGEKGFSSGGEGLTNSFRRLKAAPAAQRGERLRGMNLNVMRRGNRVIVKLWLTREIDEALVLTELGAHEVGVGDEWRVEALEQYGYEPVRLGLVRRAPIKFSAPPVVNLTRSITVLGVEALQDEPEFEVTLKNTSDRNLMGVELRLTKDGEIRGARPESSFDGKPLALPGAIWKTKLKIAGTPDGASPEGHRFEEPDEIVVASALFSGGGYEGDVMSVATGAAVKLGHKLQAGHALAIVRGWKEQEGVSLTDAAKEWQRQARALPRAADDALVDEFMAKFPELPAFERERMKGYIESGLKAVRTELLSGLKSFVEGGNAQFGPPQFAGWLSQMRVGYERILAN
;
A
#
# COMPACT_ATOMS: atom_id res chain seq x y z
N MET A 1 -35.78 39.50 -65.22
CA MET A 1 -35.01 38.24 -65.06
C MET A 1 -33.68 38.57 -64.39
N LYS A 2 -33.50 38.16 -63.12
CA LYS A 2 -32.23 38.32 -62.38
C LYS A 2 -31.75 36.93 -61.94
N PHE A 3 -30.56 36.54 -62.40
CA PHE A 3 -29.90 35.29 -62.04
C PHE A 3 -29.31 35.38 -60.62
N LYS A 4 -29.59 34.37 -59.79
CA LYS A 4 -28.90 34.08 -58.52
C LYS A 4 -28.23 32.72 -58.67
N LEU A 5 -26.90 32.70 -58.75
CA LEU A 5 -26.07 31.52 -58.51
C LEU A 5 -24.69 31.99 -58.05
N HIS A 6 -24.06 31.18 -57.19
CA HIS A 6 -22.75 31.35 -56.54
C HIS A 6 -22.75 32.00 -55.16
N THR A 7 -23.04 31.22 -54.10
CA THR A 7 -22.55 31.54 -52.73
C THR A 7 -22.54 30.36 -51.75
N ASN A 8 -22.57 29.09 -52.19
CA ASN A 8 -22.60 27.94 -51.26
C ASN A 8 -21.44 26.94 -51.37
N LEU A 9 -20.53 27.06 -52.34
CA LEU A 9 -19.41 26.10 -52.47
C LEU A 9 -18.17 26.45 -51.61
N GLY A 10 -18.01 27.72 -51.20
CA GLY A 10 -16.82 28.17 -50.47
C GLY A 10 -16.80 27.87 -48.96
N ARG A 11 -17.96 27.61 -48.33
CA ARG A 11 -18.05 27.36 -46.88
C ARG A 11 -17.87 25.88 -46.50
N ALA A 12 -18.15 24.94 -47.41
CA ALA A 12 -17.94 23.51 -47.15
C ALA A 12 -16.45 23.11 -47.22
N LEU A 13 -15.66 23.75 -48.09
CA LEU A 13 -14.22 23.47 -48.22
C LEU A 13 -13.38 24.06 -47.06
N ALA A 14 -13.77 25.19 -46.47
CA ALA A 14 -13.08 25.77 -45.32
C ALA A 14 -13.30 24.97 -44.02
N ALA A 15 -14.46 24.33 -43.86
CA ALA A 15 -14.75 23.49 -42.68
C ALA A 15 -14.00 22.14 -42.71
N CYS A 16 -13.77 21.55 -43.89
CA CYS A 16 -12.97 20.33 -44.01
C CYS A 16 -11.46 20.58 -43.85
N LEU A 17 -10.95 21.76 -44.21
CA LEU A 17 -9.53 22.10 -44.00
C LEU A 17 -9.20 22.50 -42.56
N LEU A 18 -10.12 23.09 -41.79
CA LEU A 18 -9.89 23.37 -40.36
C LEU A 18 -10.02 22.13 -39.46
N ALA A 19 -10.78 21.11 -39.85
CA ALA A 19 -10.86 19.84 -39.11
C ALA A 19 -9.63 18.93 -39.32
N ALA A 20 -8.90 19.11 -40.43
CA ALA A 20 -7.68 18.35 -40.73
C ALA A 20 -6.41 18.92 -40.07
N LEU A 21 -6.46 20.16 -39.54
CA LEU A 21 -5.31 20.84 -38.92
C LEU A 21 -5.25 20.73 -37.39
N THR A 22 -6.23 20.11 -36.74
CA THR A 22 -6.24 19.88 -35.27
C THR A 22 -6.10 18.42 -34.88
N ALA A 23 -6.05 17.50 -35.86
CA ALA A 23 -5.56 16.14 -35.63
C ALA A 23 -4.02 16.15 -35.57
N SER A 24 -3.45 16.91 -34.63
CA SER A 24 -2.11 16.62 -34.15
C SER A 24 -2.18 15.18 -33.64
N ALA A 25 -1.54 14.25 -34.35
CA ALA A 25 -1.37 12.89 -33.89
C ALA A 25 -0.66 13.00 -32.54
N GLN A 26 -1.43 12.90 -31.46
CA GLN A 26 -0.91 12.97 -30.12
C GLN A 26 -0.01 11.75 -29.97
N GLU A 27 1.30 11.96 -30.02
CA GLU A 27 2.26 10.87 -29.82
C GLU A 27 1.89 10.17 -28.51
N PRO A 28 1.85 8.82 -28.50
CA PRO A 28 1.50 8.09 -27.29
C PRO A 28 2.42 8.54 -26.17
N ALA A 29 1.84 8.95 -25.05
CA ALA A 29 2.60 9.51 -23.94
C ALA A 29 3.69 8.52 -23.50
N GLU A 30 4.95 8.97 -23.48
CA GLU A 30 6.09 8.11 -23.10
C GLU A 30 5.80 7.42 -21.76
N LYS A 31 6.07 6.12 -21.66
CA LYS A 31 5.96 5.41 -20.38
C LYS A 31 7.26 5.64 -19.59
N LEU A 32 7.13 5.94 -18.31
CA LEU A 32 8.24 6.40 -17.48
C LEU A 32 8.37 5.53 -16.23
N SER A 33 9.58 5.39 -15.72
CA SER A 33 9.84 4.76 -14.42
C SER A 33 10.81 5.60 -13.60
N LEU A 34 10.52 5.73 -12.31
CA LEU A 34 11.44 6.32 -11.35
C LEU A 34 12.45 5.25 -10.92
N ARG A 35 13.72 5.50 -11.20
CA ARG A 35 14.86 4.74 -10.68
C ARG A 35 15.23 5.26 -9.30
N LEU A 36 15.32 4.38 -8.32
CA LEU A 36 15.79 4.68 -6.97
C LEU A 36 17.00 3.80 -6.64
N VAL A 37 18.12 4.41 -6.26
CA VAL A 37 19.31 3.71 -5.76
C VAL A 37 19.51 4.11 -4.30
N LEU A 38 19.36 3.15 -3.39
CA LEU A 38 19.31 3.42 -1.94
C LEU A 38 20.67 3.74 -1.32
N TYR A 39 21.76 3.27 -1.91
CA TYR A 39 23.13 3.52 -1.47
C TYR A 39 24.11 3.18 -2.59
N GLU A 40 25.39 3.51 -2.42
CA GLU A 40 26.38 3.24 -3.46
C GLU A 40 26.61 1.73 -3.66
N GLY A 41 26.44 1.27 -4.90
CA GLY A 41 26.51 -0.15 -5.27
C GLY A 41 25.22 -0.95 -5.01
N ALA A 42 24.13 -0.33 -4.53
CA ALA A 42 22.82 -0.98 -4.47
C ALA A 42 22.29 -1.25 -5.89
N THR A 43 21.59 -2.38 -6.07
CA THR A 43 20.79 -2.60 -7.27
C THR A 43 19.66 -1.56 -7.33
N PRO A 44 19.45 -0.88 -8.47
CA PRO A 44 18.37 0.08 -8.58
C PRO A 44 16.99 -0.57 -8.41
N LEU A 45 16.09 0.14 -7.75
CA LEU A 45 14.67 -0.16 -7.68
C LEU A 45 13.93 0.71 -8.71
N TYR A 46 12.87 0.18 -9.30
CA TYR A 46 12.07 0.90 -10.28
C TYR A 46 10.61 1.01 -9.88
N TYR A 47 10.04 2.20 -10.02
CA TYR A 47 8.63 2.46 -9.76
C TYR A 47 7.96 3.00 -11.02
N ASP A 48 6.82 2.43 -11.37
CA ASP A 48 6.00 2.93 -12.46
C ASP A 48 5.49 4.35 -12.19
N VAL A 49 5.70 5.27 -13.13
CA VAL A 49 5.13 6.62 -13.11
C VAL A 49 3.92 6.67 -14.05
N GLY A 50 2.76 6.33 -13.48
CA GLY A 50 1.47 6.51 -14.14
C GLY A 50 1.16 7.99 -14.45
N GLU A 51 0.07 8.24 -15.18
CA GLU A 51 -0.31 9.60 -15.61
C GLU A 51 -0.52 10.58 -14.45
N LYS A 52 -1.09 10.09 -13.35
CA LYS A 52 -1.32 10.88 -12.13
C LYS A 52 -0.09 10.91 -11.21
N GLY A 53 0.99 10.23 -11.59
CA GLY A 53 2.10 9.91 -10.70
C GLY A 53 1.69 8.87 -9.65
N PHE A 54 2.42 8.82 -8.54
CA PHE A 54 2.14 7.92 -7.43
C PHE A 54 2.60 8.49 -6.10
N SER A 55 2.04 7.97 -5.02
CA SER A 55 2.63 8.12 -3.68
C SER A 55 3.02 6.73 -3.20
N SER A 56 4.29 6.55 -2.89
CA SER A 56 4.83 5.33 -2.30
C SER A 56 5.39 5.69 -0.94
N GLY A 57 4.98 4.96 0.09
CA GLY A 57 5.40 5.20 1.45
C GLY A 57 5.33 3.90 2.22
N GLY A 58 6.29 3.65 3.11
CA GLY A 58 6.22 2.47 3.96
C GLY A 58 7.54 2.12 4.63
N GLU A 59 7.42 1.25 5.63
CA GLU A 59 8.56 0.66 6.33
C GLU A 59 9.37 -0.30 5.45
N GLY A 60 8.84 -0.74 4.30
CA GLY A 60 9.54 -1.66 3.40
C GLY A 60 10.84 -1.11 2.80
N LEU A 61 10.96 0.21 2.62
CA LEU A 61 12.19 0.82 2.09
C LEU A 61 13.30 0.92 3.15
N THR A 62 13.00 0.79 4.46
CA THR A 62 13.96 1.16 5.50
C THR A 62 14.97 0.13 5.92
N ASN A 63 14.65 -1.16 5.76
CA ASN A 63 15.59 -2.22 6.07
C ASN A 63 16.81 -2.22 5.14
N SER A 64 16.77 -1.41 4.08
CA SER A 64 17.79 -1.35 3.04
C SER A 64 18.65 -0.08 3.09
N PHE A 65 18.41 0.88 4.00
CA PHE A 65 19.31 2.03 4.13
C PHE A 65 20.61 1.66 4.83
N ARG A 66 21.72 2.10 4.27
CA ARG A 66 23.02 2.02 4.94
C ARG A 66 23.23 3.23 5.82
N ARG A 67 23.62 2.97 7.08
CA ARG A 67 24.10 4.03 7.98
C ARG A 67 25.53 4.41 7.61
N LEU A 68 25.84 5.70 7.66
CA LEU A 68 27.21 6.18 7.54
C LEU A 68 28.03 5.64 8.72
N LYS A 69 29.26 5.17 8.46
CA LYS A 69 30.16 4.66 9.52
C LYS A 69 30.43 5.70 10.61
N ALA A 70 30.47 6.98 10.24
CA ALA A 70 30.70 8.09 11.15
C ALA A 70 29.40 8.67 11.75
N ALA A 71 28.23 8.08 11.47
CA ALA A 71 26.97 8.58 11.98
C ALA A 71 26.94 8.52 13.51
N PRO A 72 26.53 9.59 14.21
CA PRO A 72 26.29 9.52 15.64
C PRO A 72 25.28 8.41 15.94
N ALA A 73 25.33 7.82 17.15
CA ALA A 73 24.28 6.91 17.57
C ALA A 73 22.93 7.62 17.42
N ALA A 74 21.92 6.89 16.93
CA ALA A 74 20.57 7.46 16.84
C ALA A 74 20.17 8.03 18.20
N GLN A 75 19.53 9.21 18.21
CA GLN A 75 19.06 9.79 19.46
C GLN A 75 18.15 8.78 20.16
N ARG A 76 18.26 8.69 21.49
CA ARG A 76 17.46 7.73 22.25
C ARG A 76 15.98 7.98 21.98
N GLY A 77 15.27 6.97 21.47
CA GLY A 77 13.85 7.06 21.14
C GLY A 77 13.54 7.43 19.68
N GLU A 78 14.56 7.80 18.88
CA GLU A 78 14.42 8.04 17.44
C GLU A 78 14.71 6.77 16.64
N ARG A 79 13.77 6.36 15.80
CA ARG A 79 13.94 5.24 14.87
C ARG A 79 13.58 5.68 13.46
N LEU A 80 14.44 5.41 12.49
CA LEU A 80 14.08 5.57 11.09
C LEU A 80 13.03 4.52 10.75
N ARG A 81 11.87 4.99 10.27
CA ARG A 81 10.73 4.14 9.91
C ARG A 81 10.60 3.96 8.42
N GLY A 82 10.74 5.04 7.66
CA GLY A 82 10.34 5.08 6.28
C GLY A 82 11.11 6.09 5.46
N MET A 83 11.00 5.92 4.15
CA MET A 83 11.08 7.01 3.20
C MET A 83 9.78 7.01 2.40
N ASN A 84 9.25 8.19 2.12
CA ASN A 84 8.07 8.35 1.27
C ASN A 84 8.47 9.15 0.04
N LEU A 85 7.97 8.69 -1.08
CA LEU A 85 8.08 9.30 -2.39
C LEU A 85 6.69 9.76 -2.82
N ASN A 86 6.56 11.02 -3.15
CA ASN A 86 5.40 11.53 -3.89
C ASN A 86 5.93 12.00 -5.23
N VAL A 87 5.47 11.34 -6.28
CA VAL A 87 5.87 11.60 -7.65
C VAL A 87 4.66 12.16 -8.37
N MET A 88 4.80 13.35 -8.92
CA MET A 88 3.78 13.98 -9.75
C MET A 88 4.30 14.10 -11.18
N ARG A 89 3.57 13.55 -12.15
CA ARG A 89 3.96 13.61 -13.56
C ARG A 89 3.57 14.97 -14.17
N ARG A 90 4.48 15.53 -14.97
CA ARG A 90 4.28 16.75 -15.78
C ARG A 90 4.85 16.50 -17.19
N GLY A 91 4.03 15.89 -18.06
CA GLY A 91 4.46 15.50 -19.41
C GLY A 91 5.54 14.41 -19.37
N ASN A 92 6.75 14.76 -19.83
CA ASN A 92 7.94 13.90 -19.82
C ASN A 92 8.89 14.15 -18.62
N ARG A 93 8.48 15.00 -17.67
CA ARG A 93 9.19 15.28 -16.43
C ARG A 93 8.35 14.83 -15.24
N VAL A 94 8.99 14.63 -14.10
CA VAL A 94 8.32 14.33 -12.83
C VAL A 94 8.80 15.27 -11.75
N ILE A 95 7.91 15.70 -10.86
CA ILE A 95 8.30 16.30 -9.58
C ILE A 95 8.34 15.18 -8.57
N VAL A 96 9.54 14.90 -8.05
CA VAL A 96 9.76 13.94 -6.98
C VAL A 96 9.92 14.72 -5.69
N LYS A 97 9.06 14.42 -4.73
CA LYS A 97 9.20 14.89 -3.35
C LYS A 97 9.57 13.72 -2.46
N LEU A 98 10.56 13.95 -1.58
CA LEU A 98 11.08 12.94 -0.69
C LEU A 98 10.84 13.34 0.77
N TRP A 99 10.26 12.44 1.56
CA TRP A 99 10.14 12.61 3.00
C TRP A 99 10.77 11.45 3.75
N LEU A 100 11.46 11.78 4.82
CA LEU A 100 11.92 10.83 5.83
C LEU A 100 10.79 10.61 6.84
N THR A 101 10.41 9.35 7.09
CA THR A 101 9.56 9.02 8.25
C THR A 101 10.44 8.55 9.38
N ARG A 102 10.34 9.26 10.49
CA ARG A 102 10.96 8.87 11.75
C ARG A 102 9.90 8.61 12.78
N GLU A 103 10.16 7.70 13.69
CA GLU A 103 9.40 7.54 14.92
C GLU A 103 10.20 8.18 16.03
N ILE A 104 9.66 9.24 16.63
CA ILE A 104 10.25 9.94 17.78
C ILE A 104 9.21 9.87 18.89
N ASP A 105 9.53 9.18 19.98
CA ASP A 105 8.59 8.97 21.10
C ASP A 105 7.20 8.52 20.62
N GLU A 106 7.20 7.58 19.67
CA GLU A 106 6.02 6.97 19.02
C GLU A 106 5.21 7.91 18.11
N ALA A 107 5.62 9.16 17.96
CA ALA A 107 5.07 10.04 16.96
C ALA A 107 5.78 9.78 15.63
N LEU A 108 4.99 9.51 14.58
CA LEU A 108 5.50 9.55 13.22
C LEU A 108 5.75 11.01 12.83
N VAL A 109 7.02 11.34 12.65
CA VAL A 109 7.50 12.62 12.17
C VAL A 109 7.90 12.46 10.71
N LEU A 110 7.21 13.19 9.84
CA LEU A 110 7.57 13.30 8.43
C LEU A 110 8.44 14.53 8.25
N THR A 111 9.63 14.35 7.70
CA THR A 111 10.56 15.46 7.40
C THR A 111 10.80 15.50 5.91
N GLU A 112 10.43 16.59 5.25
CA GLU A 112 10.71 16.78 3.83
C GLU A 112 12.21 16.96 3.64
N LEU A 113 12.79 16.09 2.82
CA LEU A 113 14.20 16.14 2.45
C LEU A 113 14.43 17.00 1.20
N GLY A 114 13.38 17.19 0.40
CA GLY A 114 13.38 18.09 -0.73
C GLY A 114 12.35 17.71 -1.79
N ALA A 115 12.26 18.59 -2.79
CA ALA A 115 11.47 18.40 -4.00
C ALA A 115 12.36 18.72 -5.21
N HIS A 116 12.35 17.87 -6.23
CA HIS A 116 13.14 18.09 -7.44
C HIS A 116 12.35 17.72 -8.69
N GLU A 117 12.54 18.48 -9.76
CA GLU A 117 11.97 18.18 -11.05
C GLU A 117 12.97 17.39 -11.89
N VAL A 118 12.69 16.11 -12.11
CA VAL A 118 13.56 15.15 -12.80
C VAL A 118 13.01 14.89 -14.21
N GLY A 119 13.79 15.15 -15.24
CA GLY A 119 13.54 14.74 -16.62
C GLY A 119 14.20 13.40 -16.97
N VAL A 120 13.86 12.84 -18.13
CA VAL A 120 14.44 11.56 -18.58
C VAL A 120 15.95 11.68 -18.70
N GLY A 121 16.69 10.80 -18.01
CA GLY A 121 18.15 10.82 -17.95
C GLY A 121 18.72 11.70 -16.84
N ASP A 122 17.92 12.58 -16.23
CA ASP A 122 18.33 13.37 -15.07
C ASP A 122 18.48 12.47 -13.84
N GLU A 123 19.39 12.84 -12.95
CA GLU A 123 19.59 12.20 -11.64
C GLU A 123 19.62 13.25 -10.53
N TRP A 124 18.89 13.00 -9.46
CA TRP A 124 18.86 13.77 -8.23
C TRP A 124 19.48 12.94 -7.09
N ARG A 125 20.62 13.39 -6.58
CA ARG A 125 21.25 12.87 -5.36
C ARG A 125 20.71 13.61 -4.15
N VAL A 126 20.22 12.88 -3.15
CA VAL A 126 19.61 13.47 -1.94
C VAL A 126 20.57 13.40 -0.77
N GLU A 127 21.42 14.42 -0.65
CA GLU A 127 22.45 14.54 0.39
C GLU A 127 21.88 14.86 1.78
N ALA A 128 20.65 15.38 1.85
CA ALA A 128 20.00 15.71 3.12
C ALA A 128 19.86 14.52 4.09
N LEU A 129 19.94 13.27 3.59
CA LEU A 129 19.95 12.06 4.42
C LEU A 129 21.19 11.94 5.32
N GLU A 130 22.31 12.53 4.94
CA GLU A 130 23.56 12.46 5.70
C GLU A 130 23.43 13.13 7.07
N GLN A 131 22.60 14.18 7.16
CA GLN A 131 22.27 14.85 8.43
C GLN A 131 21.59 13.92 9.44
N TYR A 132 20.98 12.84 8.96
CA TYR A 132 20.33 11.81 9.77
C TYR A 132 21.21 10.54 9.91
N GLY A 133 22.43 10.58 9.39
CA GLY A 133 23.40 9.48 9.50
C GLY A 133 23.22 8.36 8.48
N TYR A 134 22.58 8.63 7.34
CA TYR A 134 22.37 7.65 6.26
C TYR A 134 23.11 8.05 4.98
N GLU A 135 23.49 7.07 4.16
CA GLU A 135 24.05 7.32 2.84
C GLU A 135 23.03 8.05 1.93
N PRO A 136 23.48 8.96 1.03
CA PRO A 136 22.59 9.60 0.06
C PRO A 136 21.92 8.59 -0.88
N VAL A 137 20.65 8.81 -1.16
CA VAL A 137 19.95 8.10 -2.24
C VAL A 137 20.09 8.85 -3.56
N ARG A 138 19.93 8.11 -4.67
CA ARG A 138 19.85 8.69 -6.02
C ARG A 138 18.52 8.34 -6.66
N LEU A 139 17.86 9.36 -7.19
CA LEU A 139 16.57 9.28 -7.87
C LEU A 139 16.78 9.69 -9.32
N GLY A 140 16.30 8.91 -10.27
CA GLY A 140 16.40 9.26 -11.69
C GLY A 140 15.12 8.91 -12.44
N LEU A 141 14.88 9.55 -13.57
CA LEU A 141 13.75 9.21 -14.43
C LEU A 141 14.29 8.49 -15.67
N VAL A 142 13.74 7.32 -15.96
CA VAL A 142 14.09 6.54 -17.15
C VAL A 142 12.84 6.27 -17.99
N ARG A 143 13.05 6.04 -19.29
CA ARG A 143 12.01 5.50 -20.15
C ARG A 143 11.70 4.06 -19.74
N ARG A 144 10.44 3.69 -19.89
CA ARG A 144 9.97 2.32 -19.72
C ARG A 144 9.71 1.71 -21.08
N ALA A 145 10.27 0.53 -21.34
CA ALA A 145 9.98 -0.22 -22.54
C ALA A 145 8.48 -0.61 -22.57
N PRO A 146 7.82 -0.63 -23.75
CA PRO A 146 6.46 -1.16 -23.87
C PRO A 146 6.35 -2.56 -23.27
N ILE A 147 5.29 -2.79 -22.51
CA ILE A 147 5.05 -4.06 -21.82
C ILE A 147 4.15 -4.91 -22.69
N LYS A 148 4.63 -6.10 -23.06
CA LYS A 148 3.85 -7.12 -23.75
C LYS A 148 4.01 -8.42 -22.99
N PHE A 149 3.14 -8.63 -22.01
CA PHE A 149 3.04 -9.90 -21.32
C PHE A 149 1.97 -10.78 -21.93
N SER A 150 2.22 -12.07 -21.90
CA SER A 150 1.21 -13.11 -22.01
C SER A 150 0.69 -13.45 -20.62
N ALA A 151 -0.52 -14.01 -20.56
CA ALA A 151 -1.03 -14.52 -19.29
C ALA A 151 -0.19 -15.74 -18.88
N PRO A 152 0.51 -15.69 -17.73
CA PRO A 152 1.33 -16.82 -17.30
C PRO A 152 0.42 -18.00 -16.89
N PRO A 153 0.94 -19.25 -16.90
CA PRO A 153 0.23 -20.38 -16.36
C PRO A 153 -0.14 -20.17 -14.89
N VAL A 154 -1.19 -20.86 -14.46
CA VAL A 154 -1.71 -20.79 -13.08
C VAL A 154 -1.43 -22.08 -12.35
N VAL A 155 -0.79 -21.98 -11.19
CA VAL A 155 -0.65 -23.07 -10.21
C VAL A 155 -1.63 -22.81 -9.08
N ASN A 156 -2.56 -23.74 -8.85
CA ASN A 156 -3.57 -23.60 -7.81
C ASN A 156 -3.31 -24.59 -6.67
N LEU A 157 -2.89 -24.08 -5.51
CA LEU A 157 -2.64 -24.88 -4.31
C LEU A 157 -3.88 -25.03 -3.41
N THR A 158 -5.03 -24.53 -3.87
CA THR A 158 -6.31 -24.59 -3.18
C THR A 158 -7.30 -25.46 -3.97
N ARG A 159 -8.29 -26.01 -3.27
CA ARG A 159 -9.37 -26.81 -3.87
C ARG A 159 -10.65 -25.99 -4.03
N SER A 160 -10.82 -25.00 -3.16
CA SER A 160 -12.03 -24.19 -3.02
C SER A 160 -11.99 -22.87 -3.78
N ILE A 161 -10.89 -22.55 -4.45
CA ILE A 161 -10.80 -21.41 -5.38
C ILE A 161 -10.63 -21.97 -6.78
N THR A 162 -11.43 -21.50 -7.73
CA THR A 162 -11.25 -21.79 -9.15
C THR A 162 -10.80 -20.53 -9.88
N VAL A 163 -9.74 -20.63 -10.68
CA VAL A 163 -9.31 -19.56 -11.56
C VAL A 163 -10.05 -19.69 -12.89
N LEU A 164 -10.86 -18.67 -13.20
CA LEU A 164 -11.69 -18.65 -14.42
C LEU A 164 -10.97 -18.00 -15.60
N GLY A 165 -10.01 -17.11 -15.33
CA GLY A 165 -9.23 -16.45 -16.37
C GLY A 165 -8.14 -15.55 -15.80
N VAL A 166 -7.09 -15.37 -16.59
CA VAL A 166 -5.99 -14.43 -16.36
C VAL A 166 -5.84 -13.59 -17.61
N GLU A 167 -5.86 -12.28 -17.44
CA GLU A 167 -5.67 -11.33 -18.54
C GLU A 167 -4.47 -10.43 -18.22
N ALA A 168 -3.48 -10.39 -19.10
CA ALA A 168 -2.42 -9.40 -19.04
C ALA A 168 -2.96 -8.03 -19.43
N LEU A 169 -2.82 -7.03 -18.55
CA LEU A 169 -3.26 -5.68 -18.85
C LEU A 169 -2.24 -5.02 -19.78
N GLN A 170 -2.67 -4.63 -20.97
CA GLN A 170 -1.80 -4.02 -21.98
C GLN A 170 -1.15 -2.75 -21.42
N ASP A 171 0.15 -2.60 -21.64
CA ASP A 171 0.98 -1.47 -21.21
C ASP A 171 1.05 -1.20 -19.69
N GLU A 172 0.53 -2.12 -18.87
CA GLU A 172 0.58 -2.07 -17.40
C GLU A 172 1.33 -3.31 -16.87
N PRO A 173 2.16 -3.17 -15.82
CA PRO A 173 2.83 -4.31 -15.19
C PRO A 173 1.87 -5.07 -14.25
N GLU A 174 0.67 -5.39 -14.74
CA GLU A 174 -0.42 -5.95 -13.95
C GLU A 174 -1.18 -7.05 -14.71
N PHE A 175 -1.67 -8.03 -13.96
CA PHE A 175 -2.59 -9.06 -14.44
C PHE A 175 -3.95 -8.90 -13.75
N GLU A 176 -5.04 -9.01 -14.50
CA GLU A 176 -6.37 -9.19 -13.93
C GLU A 176 -6.69 -10.67 -13.83
N VAL A 177 -7.00 -11.14 -12.63
CA VAL A 177 -7.33 -12.53 -12.33
C VAL A 177 -8.80 -12.62 -11.95
N THR A 178 -9.55 -13.46 -12.66
CA THR A 178 -10.95 -13.76 -12.34
C THR A 178 -11.03 -15.06 -11.57
N LEU A 179 -11.58 -15.00 -10.37
CA LEU A 179 -11.62 -16.11 -9.40
C LEU A 179 -13.07 -16.44 -9.03
N LYS A 180 -13.31 -17.68 -8.64
CA LYS A 180 -14.58 -18.15 -8.09
C LYS A 180 -14.36 -18.89 -6.77
N ASN A 181 -15.17 -18.58 -5.76
CA ASN A 181 -15.22 -19.33 -4.52
C ASN A 181 -16.15 -20.53 -4.75
N THR A 182 -15.58 -21.73 -4.80
CA THR A 182 -16.32 -22.99 -4.99
C THR A 182 -16.62 -23.71 -3.68
N SER A 183 -16.20 -23.17 -2.53
CA SER A 183 -16.63 -23.68 -1.24
C SER A 183 -18.06 -23.28 -0.88
N ASP A 184 -18.59 -23.92 0.15
CA ASP A 184 -19.83 -23.58 0.85
C ASP A 184 -19.61 -22.53 1.97
N ARG A 185 -18.39 -21.99 2.11
CA ARG A 185 -18.02 -21.03 3.15
C ARG A 185 -17.69 -19.67 2.57
N ASN A 186 -17.84 -18.63 3.40
CA ASN A 186 -17.39 -17.29 3.05
C ASN A 186 -15.85 -17.28 2.96
N LEU A 187 -15.32 -16.79 1.84
CA LEU A 187 -13.89 -16.54 1.68
C LEU A 187 -13.54 -15.24 2.39
N MET A 188 -12.66 -15.31 3.38
CA MET A 188 -12.20 -14.16 4.16
C MET A 188 -10.89 -13.60 3.62
N GLY A 189 -10.08 -14.44 2.97
CA GLY A 189 -8.92 -13.97 2.22
C GLY A 189 -8.32 -15.02 1.30
N VAL A 190 -7.53 -14.55 0.35
CA VAL A 190 -6.76 -15.36 -0.62
C VAL A 190 -5.38 -14.74 -0.76
N GLU A 191 -4.35 -15.57 -0.92
CA GLU A 191 -3.03 -15.08 -1.34
C GLU A 191 -2.75 -15.50 -2.76
N LEU A 192 -2.43 -14.51 -3.58
CA LEU A 192 -1.98 -14.67 -4.95
C LEU A 192 -0.52 -14.23 -5.06
N ARG A 193 0.29 -15.03 -5.72
CA ARG A 193 1.72 -14.75 -5.96
C ARG A 193 2.00 -14.74 -7.46
N LEU A 194 2.87 -13.84 -7.88
CA LEU A 194 3.59 -13.88 -9.15
C LEU A 194 4.99 -14.39 -8.83
N THR A 195 5.44 -15.43 -9.51
CA THR A 195 6.79 -15.98 -9.29
C THR A 195 7.63 -15.93 -10.56
N LYS A 196 8.95 -15.81 -10.37
CA LYS A 196 9.98 -15.89 -11.41
C LYS A 196 11.16 -16.66 -10.85
N ASP A 197 11.61 -17.70 -11.54
CA ASP A 197 12.71 -18.55 -11.09
C ASP A 197 12.50 -19.11 -9.66
N GLY A 198 11.24 -19.36 -9.28
CA GLY A 198 10.84 -19.82 -7.95
C GLY A 198 10.79 -18.74 -6.87
N GLU A 199 11.15 -17.49 -7.18
CA GLU A 199 11.08 -16.36 -6.25
C GLU A 199 9.78 -15.57 -6.42
N ILE A 200 9.23 -15.07 -5.31
CA ILE A 200 8.04 -14.21 -5.33
C ILE A 200 8.42 -12.82 -5.87
N ARG A 201 7.89 -12.46 -7.04
CA ARG A 201 8.05 -11.15 -7.70
C ARG A 201 6.86 -10.22 -7.50
N GLY A 202 5.76 -10.75 -7.00
CA GLY A 202 4.62 -9.98 -6.56
C GLY A 202 3.78 -10.84 -5.65
N ALA A 203 3.33 -10.29 -4.52
CA ALA A 203 2.37 -10.96 -3.66
C ALA A 203 1.26 -9.98 -3.33
N ARG A 204 0.03 -10.48 -3.38
CA ARG A 204 -1.14 -9.73 -2.93
C ARG A 204 -1.93 -10.63 -1.99
N PRO A 205 -1.69 -10.52 -0.68
CA PRO A 205 -2.65 -11.03 0.28
C PRO A 205 -3.91 -10.15 0.16
N GLU A 206 -4.98 -10.71 -0.39
CA GLU A 206 -6.29 -10.11 -0.31
C GLU A 206 -7.01 -10.68 0.90
N SER A 207 -6.98 -9.94 1.99
CA SER A 207 -7.72 -10.30 3.18
C SER A 207 -8.60 -9.14 3.59
N SER A 208 -9.83 -9.45 3.98
CA SER A 208 -10.64 -8.48 4.68
C SER A 208 -10.29 -8.47 6.17
N PHE A 209 -9.67 -7.38 6.59
CA PHE A 209 -9.52 -7.06 8.01
C PHE A 209 -10.78 -6.39 8.58
N ASP A 210 -11.67 -5.84 7.75
CA ASP A 210 -12.92 -5.21 8.19
C ASP A 210 -14.04 -6.22 8.48
N GLY A 211 -13.75 -7.51 8.30
CA GLY A 211 -14.63 -8.63 8.60
C GLY A 211 -15.66 -8.93 7.51
N LYS A 212 -15.72 -8.14 6.44
CA LYS A 212 -16.56 -8.48 5.29
C LYS A 212 -15.91 -9.59 4.47
N PRO A 213 -16.65 -10.61 4.02
CA PRO A 213 -16.05 -11.62 3.17
C PRO A 213 -15.55 -11.03 1.85
N LEU A 214 -14.39 -11.50 1.39
CA LEU A 214 -13.86 -11.18 0.06
C LEU A 214 -14.79 -11.73 -1.03
N ALA A 215 -15.29 -12.95 -0.83
CA ALA A 215 -16.25 -13.60 -1.73
C ALA A 215 -17.19 -14.53 -0.95
N LEU A 216 -18.49 -14.43 -1.24
CA LEU A 216 -19.49 -15.37 -0.75
C LEU A 216 -19.37 -16.74 -1.46
N PRO A 217 -19.96 -17.83 -0.94
CA PRO A 217 -20.08 -19.11 -1.64
C PRO A 217 -20.61 -18.94 -3.06
N GLY A 218 -19.91 -19.51 -4.04
CA GLY A 218 -20.27 -19.43 -5.46
C GLY A 218 -19.96 -18.09 -6.15
N ALA A 219 -19.56 -17.05 -5.40
CA ALA A 219 -19.31 -15.73 -5.97
C ALA A 219 -18.07 -15.73 -6.87
N ILE A 220 -18.15 -14.92 -7.93
CA ILE A 220 -17.05 -14.63 -8.85
C ILE A 220 -16.58 -13.21 -8.57
N TRP A 221 -15.26 -13.01 -8.48
CA TRP A 221 -14.68 -11.68 -8.33
C TRP A 221 -13.42 -11.54 -9.18
N LYS A 222 -12.99 -10.29 -9.36
CA LYS A 222 -11.77 -9.93 -10.08
C LYS A 222 -10.81 -9.24 -9.13
N THR A 223 -9.53 -9.55 -9.27
CA THR A 223 -8.45 -8.84 -8.59
C THR A 223 -7.29 -8.57 -9.53
N LYS A 224 -6.47 -7.58 -9.19
CA LYS A 224 -5.30 -7.18 -9.96
C LYS A 224 -4.03 -7.58 -9.23
N LEU A 225 -3.15 -8.32 -9.90
CA LEU A 225 -1.81 -8.64 -9.43
C LEU A 225 -0.81 -7.74 -10.12
N LYS A 226 -0.17 -6.87 -9.35
CA LYS A 226 0.90 -6.04 -9.82
C LYS A 226 2.23 -6.77 -9.69
N ILE A 227 3.01 -6.79 -10.76
CA ILE A 227 4.42 -7.18 -10.69
C ILE A 227 5.10 -6.12 -9.81
N ALA A 228 5.64 -6.53 -8.67
CA ALA A 228 6.34 -5.58 -7.82
C ALA A 228 7.52 -5.02 -8.62
N GLY A 229 7.87 -3.76 -8.38
CA GLY A 229 9.10 -3.19 -8.90
C GLY A 229 10.28 -3.86 -8.21
N THR A 230 10.62 -5.07 -8.64
CA THR A 230 11.84 -5.75 -8.21
C THR A 230 13.05 -5.01 -8.79
N PRO A 231 14.26 -5.33 -8.30
CA PRO A 231 15.50 -4.94 -8.94
C PRO A 231 15.64 -5.60 -10.33
N ASP A 232 14.74 -5.28 -11.26
CA ASP A 232 14.71 -5.82 -12.62
C ASP A 232 15.59 -4.98 -13.54
N GLY A 233 16.12 -5.65 -14.57
CA GLY A 233 17.24 -5.22 -15.39
C GLY A 233 17.18 -3.76 -15.84
N ALA A 234 18.10 -2.96 -15.30
CA ALA A 234 18.53 -1.72 -15.96
C ALA A 234 19.05 -2.10 -17.36
N SER A 235 18.27 -1.82 -18.39
CA SER A 235 18.75 -1.99 -19.76
C SER A 235 19.33 -0.67 -20.28
N PRO A 236 20.21 -0.69 -21.29
CA PRO A 236 20.61 0.52 -22.01
C PRO A 236 19.40 1.32 -22.57
N GLU A 237 18.27 0.65 -22.79
CA GLU A 237 17.03 1.19 -23.35
C GLU A 237 16.07 1.75 -22.27
N GLY A 238 16.39 1.55 -20.98
CA GLY A 238 15.56 1.99 -19.85
C GLY A 238 15.14 0.84 -18.93
N HIS A 239 14.02 1.02 -18.23
CA HIS A 239 13.45 0.01 -17.34
C HIS A 239 12.58 -0.98 -18.14
N ARG A 240 12.83 -2.27 -17.96
CA ARG A 240 12.02 -3.37 -18.50
C ARG A 240 11.54 -4.25 -17.35
N PHE A 241 10.24 -4.50 -17.31
CA PHE A 241 9.68 -5.51 -16.41
C PHE A 241 9.93 -6.90 -16.97
N GLU A 242 10.27 -7.83 -16.09
CA GLU A 242 10.39 -9.24 -16.45
C GLU A 242 9.03 -9.93 -16.39
N GLU A 243 8.75 -10.78 -17.38
CA GLU A 243 7.52 -11.55 -17.42
C GLU A 243 7.61 -12.69 -16.39
N PRO A 244 6.64 -12.81 -15.45
CA PRO A 244 6.63 -13.88 -14.45
C PRO A 244 6.41 -15.24 -15.10
N ASP A 245 6.89 -16.29 -14.46
CA ASP A 245 6.74 -17.66 -14.96
C ASP A 245 5.36 -18.23 -14.67
N GLU A 246 4.75 -17.86 -13.53
CA GLU A 246 3.46 -18.37 -13.11
C GLU A 246 2.73 -17.43 -12.14
N ILE A 247 1.40 -17.59 -12.06
CA ILE A 247 0.55 -17.10 -10.97
C ILE A 247 0.22 -18.26 -10.04
N VAL A 248 0.50 -18.11 -8.75
CA VAL A 248 0.19 -19.12 -7.74
C VAL A 248 -0.98 -18.65 -6.88
N VAL A 249 -2.07 -19.43 -6.86
CA VAL A 249 -3.11 -19.31 -5.81
C VAL A 249 -2.61 -20.08 -4.59
N ALA A 250 -1.91 -19.36 -3.72
CA ALA A 250 -1.09 -19.96 -2.68
C ALA A 250 -1.91 -20.45 -1.50
N SER A 251 -2.91 -19.68 -1.07
CA SER A 251 -3.75 -20.05 0.08
C SER A 251 -5.12 -19.40 0.04
N ALA A 252 -6.06 -19.99 0.79
CA ALA A 252 -7.40 -19.46 1.03
C ALA A 252 -7.77 -19.59 2.50
N LEU A 253 -8.35 -18.54 3.07
CA LEU A 253 -8.86 -18.49 4.46
C LEU A 253 -10.37 -18.31 4.45
N PHE A 254 -11.09 -19.16 5.17
CA PHE A 254 -12.56 -19.18 5.20
C PHE A 254 -13.13 -18.68 6.53
N SER A 255 -14.43 -18.37 6.54
CA SER A 255 -15.18 -18.13 7.76
C SER A 255 -15.09 -19.33 8.70
N GLY A 256 -14.89 -19.06 9.99
CA GLY A 256 -14.64 -20.10 11.00
C GLY A 256 -13.16 -20.48 11.16
N GLY A 257 -12.25 -19.89 10.37
CA GLY A 257 -10.79 -20.04 10.53
C GLY A 257 -10.19 -21.25 9.82
N GLY A 258 -10.99 -22.07 9.15
CA GLY A 258 -10.48 -23.13 8.27
C GLY A 258 -9.76 -22.53 7.05
N TYR A 259 -8.77 -23.25 6.53
CA TYR A 259 -7.91 -22.76 5.46
C TYR A 259 -7.46 -23.87 4.50
N GLU A 260 -6.91 -23.46 3.36
CA GLU A 260 -6.30 -24.33 2.34
C GLU A 260 -4.99 -23.72 1.83
N GLY A 261 -4.08 -24.56 1.33
CA GLY A 261 -2.83 -24.13 0.69
C GLY A 261 -1.68 -23.89 1.67
N ASP A 262 -0.87 -22.88 1.37
CA ASP A 262 0.31 -22.51 2.16
C ASP A 262 -0.08 -22.03 3.57
N VAL A 263 0.30 -22.82 4.57
CA VAL A 263 0.03 -22.51 5.99
C VAL A 263 0.68 -21.20 6.42
N MET A 264 1.83 -20.83 5.84
CA MET A 264 2.57 -19.67 6.30
C MET A 264 1.83 -18.36 6.01
N SER A 265 1.29 -18.27 4.80
CA SER A 265 0.38 -17.20 4.37
C SER A 265 -0.80 -17.01 5.31
N VAL A 266 -1.49 -18.11 5.57
CA VAL A 266 -2.73 -18.11 6.35
C VAL A 266 -2.43 -17.67 7.78
N ALA A 267 -1.40 -18.25 8.39
CA ALA A 267 -1.01 -17.92 9.75
C ALA A 267 -0.54 -16.46 9.86
N THR A 268 0.19 -15.93 8.88
CA THR A 268 0.57 -14.52 8.85
C THR A 268 -0.66 -13.60 8.90
N GLY A 269 -1.64 -13.83 8.02
CA GLY A 269 -2.89 -13.05 8.01
C GLY A 269 -3.71 -13.22 9.29
N ALA A 270 -3.78 -14.44 9.82
CA ALA A 270 -4.48 -14.75 11.06
C ALA A 270 -3.82 -14.11 12.30
N ALA A 271 -2.49 -14.07 12.35
CA ALA A 271 -1.71 -13.43 13.40
C ALA A 271 -1.98 -11.92 13.45
N VAL A 272 -1.88 -11.23 12.30
CA VAL A 272 -2.22 -9.79 12.20
C VAL A 272 -3.67 -9.55 12.61
N LYS A 273 -4.61 -10.38 12.15
CA LYS A 273 -6.03 -10.27 12.50
C LYS A 273 -6.26 -10.46 14.00
N LEU A 274 -5.57 -11.41 14.65
CA LEU A 274 -5.66 -11.60 16.10
C LEU A 274 -5.19 -10.34 16.84
N GLY A 275 -4.05 -9.77 16.44
CA GLY A 275 -3.57 -8.49 16.97
C GLY A 275 -4.59 -7.36 16.80
N HIS A 276 -5.19 -7.23 15.60
CA HIS A 276 -6.26 -6.26 15.34
C HIS A 276 -7.43 -6.43 16.31
N LYS A 277 -7.95 -7.66 16.48
CA LYS A 277 -9.10 -7.91 17.36
C LYS A 277 -8.80 -7.56 18.81
N LEU A 278 -7.67 -8.00 19.33
CA LEU A 278 -7.27 -7.73 20.71
C LEU A 278 -7.17 -6.22 20.96
N GLN A 279 -6.51 -5.51 20.06
CA GLN A 279 -6.34 -4.07 20.22
C GLN A 279 -7.63 -3.28 19.99
N ALA A 280 -8.51 -3.73 19.08
CA ALA A 280 -9.83 -3.15 18.87
C ALA A 280 -10.68 -3.28 20.13
N GLY A 281 -10.58 -4.39 20.88
CA GLY A 281 -11.23 -4.55 22.18
C GLY A 281 -10.80 -3.47 23.18
N HIS A 282 -9.49 -3.24 23.31
CA HIS A 282 -8.97 -2.18 24.18
C HIS A 282 -9.33 -0.77 23.70
N ALA A 283 -9.23 -0.50 22.40
CA ALA A 283 -9.58 0.79 21.81
C ALA A 283 -11.08 1.08 21.98
N LEU A 284 -11.94 0.08 21.81
CA LEU A 284 -13.37 0.19 22.06
C LEU A 284 -13.68 0.51 23.52
N ALA A 285 -12.93 -0.04 24.48
CA ALA A 285 -13.08 0.29 25.88
C ALA A 285 -12.74 1.78 26.15
N ILE A 286 -11.69 2.32 25.52
CA ILE A 286 -11.37 3.76 25.57
C ILE A 286 -12.52 4.59 24.99
N VAL A 287 -13.00 4.23 23.79
CA VAL A 287 -14.10 4.96 23.11
C VAL A 287 -15.39 4.94 23.94
N ARG A 288 -15.75 3.79 24.52
CA ARG A 288 -16.94 3.64 25.40
C ARG A 288 -16.78 4.32 26.75
N GLY A 289 -15.54 4.50 27.21
CA GLY A 289 -15.22 5.24 28.43
C GLY A 289 -15.52 6.74 28.31
N TRP A 290 -15.81 7.24 27.10
CA TRP A 290 -16.22 8.62 26.92
C TRP A 290 -17.48 8.93 27.71
N LYS A 291 -17.39 9.95 28.55
CA LYS A 291 -18.54 10.64 29.12
C LYS A 291 -18.35 12.11 28.81
N GLU A 292 -19.37 12.77 28.29
CA GLU A 292 -19.39 14.22 28.22
C GLU A 292 -19.29 14.73 29.67
N GLN A 293 -18.14 15.32 30.00
CA GLN A 293 -17.88 15.90 31.31
C GLN A 293 -18.10 17.40 31.19
N GLU A 294 -19.09 17.93 31.93
CA GLU A 294 -19.31 19.36 32.01
C GLU A 294 -18.02 20.08 32.44
N GLY A 295 -17.64 21.12 31.69
CA GLY A 295 -16.47 21.95 31.98
C GLY A 295 -15.11 21.43 31.50
N VAL A 296 -15.02 20.21 30.93
CA VAL A 296 -13.77 19.73 30.33
C VAL A 296 -13.70 20.18 28.87
N SER A 297 -12.62 20.87 28.51
CA SER A 297 -12.41 21.26 27.12
C SER A 297 -12.20 20.02 26.24
N LEU A 298 -12.70 20.05 25.01
CA LEU A 298 -12.51 18.97 24.04
C LEU A 298 -11.02 18.67 23.80
N THR A 299 -10.18 19.70 23.86
CA THR A 299 -8.72 19.58 23.75
C THR A 299 -8.13 18.76 24.90
N ASP A 300 -8.57 18.99 26.13
CA ASP A 300 -8.06 18.26 27.29
C ASP A 300 -8.56 16.81 27.31
N ALA A 301 -9.83 16.59 26.93
CA ALA A 301 -10.37 15.26 26.71
C ALA A 301 -9.58 14.50 25.62
N ALA A 302 -9.25 15.16 24.50
CA ALA A 302 -8.46 14.55 23.44
C ALA A 302 -7.01 14.22 23.87
N LYS A 303 -6.37 15.07 24.68
CA LYS A 303 -5.04 14.79 25.25
C LYS A 303 -5.06 13.58 26.20
N GLU A 304 -6.06 13.52 27.08
CA GLU A 304 -6.29 12.37 27.95
C GLU A 304 -6.41 11.08 27.13
N TRP A 305 -7.18 11.12 26.04
CA TRP A 305 -7.38 9.99 25.16
C TRP A 305 -6.14 9.58 24.40
N GLN A 306 -5.36 10.55 23.92
CA GLN A 306 -4.06 10.27 23.33
C GLN A 306 -3.14 9.58 24.35
N ARG A 307 -3.19 9.97 25.63
CA ARG A 307 -2.45 9.27 26.69
C ARG A 307 -2.91 7.83 26.86
N GLN A 308 -4.22 7.58 26.94
CA GLN A 308 -4.78 6.23 27.05
C GLN A 308 -4.45 5.37 25.82
N ALA A 309 -4.59 5.93 24.61
CA ALA A 309 -4.23 5.27 23.37
C ALA A 309 -2.73 4.94 23.29
N ARG A 310 -1.86 5.80 23.84
CA ARG A 310 -0.41 5.53 23.96
C ARG A 310 -0.07 4.46 25.00
N ALA A 311 -0.92 4.29 26.01
CA ALA A 311 -0.78 3.25 27.03
C ALA A 311 -1.26 1.87 26.56
N LEU A 312 -1.90 1.78 25.38
CA LEU A 312 -2.31 0.50 24.80
C LEU A 312 -1.13 -0.47 24.63
N PRO A 313 -1.33 -1.78 24.89
CA PRO A 313 -0.29 -2.80 24.71
C PRO A 313 0.35 -2.78 23.32
N ARG A 314 1.60 -3.22 23.24
CA ARG A 314 2.37 -3.30 21.98
C ARG A 314 2.93 -4.68 21.72
N ALA A 315 3.28 -5.37 22.80
CA ALA A 315 3.82 -6.71 22.74
C ALA A 315 2.68 -7.72 22.88
N ALA A 316 2.77 -8.81 22.13
CA ALA A 316 1.93 -9.96 22.36
C ALA A 316 2.50 -10.75 23.55
N ASP A 317 1.63 -11.19 24.45
CA ASP A 317 2.01 -12.08 25.54
C ASP A 317 2.44 -13.44 24.98
N ASP A 318 3.44 -14.09 25.60
CA ASP A 318 3.98 -15.35 25.09
C ASP A 318 2.94 -16.49 25.13
N ALA A 319 2.04 -16.53 26.12
CA ALA A 319 0.99 -17.54 26.19
C ALA A 319 -0.04 -17.38 25.06
N LEU A 320 -0.34 -16.14 24.66
CA LEU A 320 -1.18 -15.86 23.49
C LEU A 320 -0.53 -16.34 22.20
N VAL A 321 0.78 -16.12 22.05
CA VAL A 321 1.55 -16.61 20.89
C VAL A 321 1.54 -18.13 20.87
N ASP A 322 1.70 -18.79 22.01
CA ASP A 322 1.67 -20.25 22.10
C ASP A 322 0.28 -20.82 21.76
N GLU A 323 -0.80 -20.18 22.25
CA GLU A 323 -2.18 -20.53 21.87
C GLU A 323 -2.42 -20.35 20.36
N PHE A 324 -1.85 -19.30 19.78
CA PHE A 324 -1.92 -19.06 18.34
C PHE A 324 -1.17 -20.15 17.56
N MET A 325 0.06 -20.46 17.94
CA MET A 325 0.87 -21.50 17.30
C MET A 325 0.21 -22.87 17.38
N ALA A 326 -0.51 -23.18 18.47
CA ALA A 326 -1.27 -24.42 18.61
C ALA A 326 -2.39 -24.59 17.55
N LYS A 327 -2.84 -23.50 16.91
CA LYS A 327 -3.83 -23.53 15.82
C LYS A 327 -3.21 -23.84 14.46
N PHE A 328 -1.88 -23.78 14.36
CA PHE A 328 -1.09 -24.03 13.15
C PHE A 328 0.06 -25.01 13.46
N PRO A 329 -0.25 -26.26 13.84
CA PRO A 329 0.75 -27.24 14.25
C PRO A 329 1.73 -27.62 13.13
N GLU A 330 1.40 -27.32 11.87
CA GLU A 330 2.28 -27.52 10.71
C GLU A 330 3.41 -26.48 10.63
N LEU A 331 3.29 -25.34 11.33
CA LEU A 331 4.34 -24.34 11.36
C LEU A 331 5.54 -24.81 12.19
N PRO A 332 6.77 -24.66 11.66
CA PRO A 332 7.96 -24.91 12.45
C PRO A 332 8.05 -23.99 13.67
N ALA A 333 8.58 -24.50 14.78
CA ALA A 333 8.73 -23.73 16.02
C ALA A 333 9.55 -22.43 15.86
N PHE A 334 10.48 -22.39 14.91
CA PHE A 334 11.28 -21.18 14.64
C PHE A 334 10.45 -20.02 14.06
N GLU A 335 9.26 -20.28 13.51
CA GLU A 335 8.34 -19.24 13.02
C GLU A 335 7.60 -18.53 14.17
N ARG A 336 7.69 -19.02 15.40
CA ARG A 336 7.02 -18.45 16.59
C ARG A 336 7.30 -16.95 16.74
N GLU A 337 8.55 -16.55 16.66
CA GLU A 337 8.94 -15.14 16.83
C GLU A 337 8.43 -14.28 15.67
N ARG A 338 8.40 -14.83 14.46
CA ARG A 338 7.79 -14.14 13.32
C ARG A 338 6.28 -13.96 13.54
N MET A 339 5.57 -14.98 14.04
CA MET A 339 4.14 -14.90 14.32
C MET A 339 3.84 -13.89 15.43
N LYS A 340 4.67 -13.85 16.47
CA LYS A 340 4.64 -12.79 17.49
C LYS A 340 4.73 -11.41 16.85
N GLY A 341 5.72 -11.19 15.98
CA GLY A 341 5.88 -9.93 15.24
C GLY A 341 4.67 -9.54 14.39
N TYR A 342 3.97 -10.50 13.79
CA TYR A 342 2.72 -10.23 13.05
C TYR A 342 1.53 -9.91 13.95
N ILE A 343 1.38 -10.58 15.10
CA ILE A 343 0.37 -10.21 16.11
C ILE A 343 0.64 -8.78 16.60
N GLU A 344 1.88 -8.46 16.93
CA GLU A 344 2.30 -7.12 17.37
C GLU A 344 2.10 -6.06 16.29
N SER A 345 2.31 -6.42 15.02
CA SER A 345 2.00 -5.54 13.89
C SER A 345 0.50 -5.20 13.86
N GLY A 346 -0.35 -6.18 14.14
CA GLY A 346 -1.78 -5.96 14.28
C GLY A 346 -2.14 -5.07 15.48
N LEU A 347 -1.53 -5.31 16.65
CA LEU A 347 -1.71 -4.44 17.82
C LEU A 347 -1.34 -2.98 17.49
N LYS A 348 -0.18 -2.80 16.84
CA LYS A 348 0.31 -1.49 16.44
C LYS A 348 -0.63 -0.78 15.46
N ALA A 349 -1.18 -1.48 14.48
CA ALA A 349 -2.04 -0.88 13.44
C ALA A 349 -3.27 -0.17 14.02
N VAL A 350 -4.06 -0.84 14.86
CA VAL A 350 -5.27 -0.26 15.49
C VAL A 350 -4.91 0.92 16.39
N ARG A 351 -3.81 0.80 17.14
CA ARG A 351 -3.31 1.89 17.98
C ARG A 351 -2.91 3.11 17.14
N THR A 352 -2.17 2.90 16.05
CA THR A 352 -1.78 3.97 15.12
C THR A 352 -3.01 4.63 14.48
N GLU A 353 -4.01 3.85 14.08
CA GLU A 353 -5.29 4.36 13.57
C GLU A 353 -5.97 5.27 14.58
N LEU A 354 -6.10 4.83 15.84
CA LEU A 354 -6.71 5.62 16.92
C LEU A 354 -5.95 6.94 17.16
N LEU A 355 -4.62 6.88 17.27
CA LEU A 355 -3.78 8.05 17.51
C LEU A 355 -3.82 9.02 16.34
N SER A 356 -3.77 8.51 15.11
CA SER A 356 -3.86 9.32 13.89
C SER A 356 -5.24 9.99 13.79
N GLY A 357 -6.32 9.24 14.05
CA GLY A 357 -7.67 9.79 14.05
C GLY A 357 -7.85 10.90 15.07
N LEU A 358 -7.35 10.71 16.30
CA LEU A 358 -7.37 11.74 17.35
C LEU A 358 -6.56 12.98 16.94
N LYS A 359 -5.36 12.78 16.38
CA LYS A 359 -4.51 13.88 15.91
C LYS A 359 -5.22 14.67 14.80
N SER A 360 -5.73 14.00 13.78
CA SER A 360 -6.47 14.64 12.68
C SER A 360 -7.71 15.37 13.16
N PHE A 361 -8.40 14.84 14.18
CA PHE A 361 -9.54 15.54 14.78
C PHE A 361 -9.12 16.83 15.51
N VAL A 362 -8.05 16.78 16.31
CA VAL A 362 -7.57 17.95 17.07
C VAL A 362 -6.97 19.01 16.14
N GLU A 363 -6.11 18.61 15.21
CA GLU A 363 -5.33 19.53 14.36
C GLU A 363 -6.09 20.01 13.12
N GLY A 364 -7.03 19.21 12.59
CA GLY A 364 -7.76 19.52 11.35
C GLY A 364 -8.78 20.65 11.47
N GLY A 365 -8.74 21.45 12.54
CA GLY A 365 -9.77 22.45 12.86
C GLY A 365 -11.10 21.83 13.29
N ASN A 366 -11.22 20.49 13.30
CA ASN A 366 -12.40 19.78 13.77
C ASN A 366 -12.68 20.01 15.28
N ALA A 367 -11.67 20.43 16.04
CA ALA A 367 -11.83 20.89 17.41
C ALA A 367 -12.66 22.20 17.55
N GLN A 368 -12.85 22.97 16.46
CA GLN A 368 -13.79 24.09 16.45
C GLN A 368 -15.25 23.62 16.34
N PHE A 369 -15.46 22.37 15.91
CA PHE A 369 -16.76 21.76 15.84
C PHE A 369 -17.06 21.18 17.22
N GLY A 370 -18.17 21.61 17.81
CA GLY A 370 -18.50 21.36 19.21
C GLY A 370 -18.68 19.86 19.56
N PRO A 371 -19.14 19.59 20.78
CA PRO A 371 -19.38 18.23 21.28
C PRO A 371 -20.13 17.26 20.33
N PRO A 372 -21.15 17.70 19.54
CA PRO A 372 -21.88 16.80 18.65
C PRO A 372 -21.03 16.16 17.54
N GLN A 373 -20.11 16.90 16.93
CA GLN A 373 -19.26 16.37 15.87
C GLN A 373 -18.24 15.39 16.41
N PHE A 374 -17.70 15.66 17.60
CA PHE A 374 -16.84 14.70 18.29
C PHE A 374 -17.59 13.41 18.62
N ALA A 375 -18.80 13.50 19.19
CA ALA A 375 -19.65 12.35 19.47
C ALA A 375 -19.97 11.54 18.19
N GLY A 376 -20.21 12.23 17.07
CA GLY A 376 -20.41 11.61 15.77
C GLY A 376 -19.17 10.83 15.29
N TRP A 377 -17.98 11.44 15.40
CA TRP A 377 -16.71 10.78 15.07
C TRP A 377 -16.45 9.56 15.97
N LEU A 378 -16.68 9.67 17.28
CA LEU A 378 -16.57 8.55 18.22
C LEU A 378 -17.52 7.41 17.90
N SER A 379 -18.75 7.72 17.51
CA SER A 379 -19.73 6.72 17.10
C SER A 379 -19.25 5.93 15.88
N GLN A 380 -18.63 6.60 14.89
CA GLN A 380 -18.06 5.92 13.73
C GLN A 380 -16.89 5.00 14.11
N MET A 381 -15.96 5.49 14.96
CA MET A 381 -14.85 4.67 15.48
C MET A 381 -15.38 3.45 16.24
N ARG A 382 -16.41 3.64 17.09
CA ARG A 382 -17.06 2.58 17.84
C ARG A 382 -17.61 1.49 16.91
N VAL A 383 -18.37 1.88 15.89
CA VAL A 383 -18.94 0.96 14.90
C VAL A 383 -17.83 0.22 14.14
N GLY A 384 -16.71 0.88 13.84
CA GLY A 384 -15.53 0.26 13.24
C GLY A 384 -14.96 -0.87 14.10
N TYR A 385 -14.67 -0.58 15.37
CA TYR A 385 -14.13 -1.58 16.31
C TYR A 385 -15.11 -2.70 16.63
N GLU A 386 -16.39 -2.39 16.79
CA GLU A 386 -17.43 -3.42 16.99
C GLU A 386 -17.51 -4.38 15.80
N ARG A 387 -17.35 -3.87 14.57
CA ARG A 387 -17.30 -4.71 13.37
C ARG A 387 -16.06 -5.62 13.33
N ILE A 388 -14.90 -5.11 13.75
CA ILE A 388 -13.67 -5.92 13.84
C ILE A 388 -13.84 -7.05 14.86
N LEU A 389 -14.53 -6.80 15.98
CA LEU A 389 -14.75 -7.79 17.03
C LEU A 389 -15.82 -8.84 16.69
N ALA A 390 -16.80 -8.48 15.86
CA ALA A 390 -17.87 -9.40 15.46
C ALA A 390 -17.42 -10.45 14.43
N ASN A 391 -16.32 -10.21 13.72
CA ASN A 391 -15.72 -11.09 12.72
C ASN A 391 -14.37 -11.58 13.20
#